data_AF-M3AKS6-F1
#
_entry.id   AF-M3AKS6-F1
#
_cell.length_a   1.000
_cell.length_b   1.000
_cell.length_c   1.000
_cell.angle_alpha   90.00
_cell.angle_beta   90.00
_cell.angle_gamma   90.00
#
_symmetry.space_group_name_H-M   'P 1'
#
loop_
_entity.id
_entity.type
_entity.pdbx_description
1 polymer ?
#
loop_
_entity_poly.entity_id
_entity_poly.type
_entity_poly.pdbx_seq_one_letter_code
_entity_poly.pdbx_strand_id
1 'polypeptide(L)'
;MSVDERKVNDKALGSGWVDFRKTWLYANSRLPPAMLPMKIYMPTWQIICMAAQASVDVYRRPRRDEKEDFVQADWRQGTKAMAIKSRQLEDKNLIVLAIRGSKTWNAIDWLVNFNAAPTEPTGFLDDEGNACHAGFLQIARSMIAPVAARLRKLLEENNSRNPPSLILTGHSAGGAVASLLYMHMLATAPRCESQLNNLSGFLKRIHCVTFGTPPVSLLPLQNPAGKRYERNVFMHFANEGDVVVRADRSYMSTIVRLVAAPSPVFLSSSGYRPGDKYQPPRWEVPPATLSNAGRTIMLREKPGSRKHAVEAVQVTDEDLRDVVFGDPEMHKMELYKKRIDTLAIAAVTGQGVG
;
A
#
# COMPACT_ATOMS: atom_id res chain seq x y z
N MET A 1 -29.17 -57.66 17.77
CA MET A 1 -29.53 -56.70 18.84
C MET A 1 -28.48 -56.89 19.93
N SER A 2 -27.64 -55.95 20.33
CA SER A 2 -27.86 -54.52 20.53
C SER A 2 -26.49 -53.82 20.59
N VAL A 3 -26.38 -52.75 19.78
CA VAL A 3 -25.67 -51.47 19.97
C VAL A 3 -24.35 -51.46 20.75
N ASP A 4 -23.27 -51.22 20.01
CA ASP A 4 -21.92 -50.85 20.46
C ASP A 4 -21.85 -49.31 20.54
N GLU A 5 -22.09 -48.74 21.73
CA GLU A 5 -21.93 -47.31 22.02
C GLU A 5 -20.45 -46.97 22.21
N ARG A 6 -19.73 -46.81 21.09
CA ARG A 6 -18.40 -46.21 21.09
C ARG A 6 -18.51 -44.68 21.08
N LYS A 7 -18.20 -44.11 22.25
CA LYS A 7 -17.45 -42.86 22.45
C LYS A 7 -17.62 -41.82 21.34
N VAL A 8 -18.64 -40.97 21.51
CA VAL A 8 -18.65 -39.61 20.96
C VAL A 8 -17.38 -38.91 21.47
N ASN A 9 -16.44 -38.72 20.55
CA ASN A 9 -15.12 -38.15 20.83
C ASN A 9 -15.25 -36.63 20.78
N ASP A 10 -15.33 -36.01 21.96
CA ASP A 10 -15.17 -34.57 22.22
C ASP A 10 -13.76 -34.10 21.83
N LYS A 11 -13.46 -34.02 20.54
CA LYS A 11 -12.27 -33.36 20.00
C LYS A 11 -12.58 -32.61 18.71
N ALA A 12 -13.42 -31.58 18.81
CA ALA A 12 -13.63 -30.57 17.77
C ALA A 12 -13.38 -29.13 18.27
N LEU A 13 -12.48 -28.96 19.25
CA LEU A 13 -11.86 -27.66 19.56
C LEU A 13 -10.35 -27.77 19.40
N GLY A 14 -9.89 -27.99 18.17
CA GLY A 14 -8.49 -27.86 17.79
C GLY A 14 -8.23 -26.43 17.31
N SER A 15 -7.53 -25.64 18.12
CA SER A 15 -6.76 -24.43 17.77
C SER A 15 -6.98 -23.87 16.35
N GLY A 16 -8.03 -23.06 16.18
CA GLY A 16 -8.43 -22.50 14.89
C GLY A 16 -7.44 -21.46 14.37
N TRP A 17 -6.47 -21.89 13.56
CA TRP A 17 -5.77 -20.96 12.68
C TRP A 17 -6.72 -20.54 11.56
N VAL A 18 -6.98 -19.24 11.46
CA VAL A 18 -7.82 -18.64 10.41
C VAL A 18 -7.12 -18.82 9.06
N ASP A 19 -7.65 -19.68 8.19
CA ASP A 19 -7.05 -19.92 6.86
C ASP A 19 -7.49 -18.87 5.84
N PHE A 20 -6.70 -17.80 5.77
CA PHE A 20 -6.89 -16.72 4.80
C PHE A 20 -6.64 -17.15 3.35
N ARG A 21 -5.96 -18.27 3.09
CA ARG A 21 -5.72 -18.76 1.72
C ARG A 21 -7.01 -19.18 1.01
N LYS A 22 -8.07 -19.42 1.78
CA LYS A 22 -9.42 -19.67 1.27
C LYS A 22 -9.92 -18.57 0.32
N THR A 23 -9.44 -17.34 0.50
CA THR A 23 -9.77 -16.21 -0.39
C THR A 23 -9.38 -16.47 -1.84
N TRP A 24 -8.30 -17.23 -2.07
CA TRP A 24 -7.83 -17.62 -3.41
C TRP A 24 -8.74 -18.61 -4.14
N LEU A 25 -9.76 -19.17 -3.48
CA LEU A 25 -10.71 -20.11 -4.10
C LEU A 25 -11.82 -19.42 -4.90
N TYR A 26 -11.88 -18.08 -4.88
CA TYR A 26 -12.92 -17.31 -5.56
C TYR A 26 -12.43 -16.73 -6.89
N ALA A 27 -13.33 -16.62 -7.87
CA ALA A 27 -12.99 -16.16 -9.21
C ALA A 27 -12.46 -14.72 -9.24
N ASN A 28 -12.96 -13.85 -8.35
CA ASN A 28 -12.50 -12.47 -8.22
C ASN A 28 -11.34 -12.30 -7.22
N SER A 29 -10.65 -13.38 -6.83
CA SER A 29 -9.43 -13.29 -6.01
C SER A 29 -8.17 -12.98 -6.82
N ARG A 30 -8.26 -13.08 -8.15
CA ARG A 30 -7.19 -12.84 -9.12
C ARG A 30 -7.64 -11.79 -10.13
N LEU A 31 -6.69 -11.01 -10.61
CA LEU A 31 -6.93 -10.17 -11.78
C LEU A 31 -6.94 -11.02 -13.07
N PRO A 32 -7.51 -10.51 -14.17
CA PRO A 32 -7.50 -11.20 -15.45
C PRO A 32 -6.09 -11.67 -15.85
N PRO A 33 -5.94 -12.88 -16.41
CA PRO A 33 -4.62 -13.43 -16.68
C PRO A 33 -3.88 -12.67 -17.79
N ALA A 34 -4.61 -12.17 -18.79
CA ALA A 34 -4.07 -11.37 -19.88
C ALA A 34 -4.08 -9.88 -19.52
N MET A 35 -3.01 -9.41 -18.87
CA MET A 35 -2.76 -7.98 -18.67
C MET A 35 -1.39 -7.63 -19.25
N LEU A 36 -1.26 -6.42 -19.79
CA LEU A 36 0.01 -5.96 -20.34
C LEU A 36 0.97 -5.63 -19.19
N PRO A 37 2.16 -6.25 -19.15
CA PRO A 37 3.14 -5.90 -18.13
C PRO A 37 3.65 -4.48 -18.34
N MET A 38 3.92 -3.81 -17.22
CA MET A 38 4.38 -2.44 -17.23
C MET A 38 5.89 -2.39 -17.47
N LYS A 39 6.30 -1.57 -18.44
CA LYS A 39 7.71 -1.22 -18.64
C LYS A 39 8.05 0.03 -17.82
N ILE A 40 9.04 -0.10 -16.95
CA ILE A 40 9.52 0.98 -16.08
C ILE A 40 10.94 1.35 -16.51
N TYR A 41 11.20 2.64 -16.68
CA TYR A 41 12.53 3.13 -17.05
C TYR A 41 13.54 2.91 -15.92
N MET A 42 14.79 2.66 -16.29
CA MET A 42 15.88 2.38 -15.35
C MET A 42 16.07 3.44 -14.24
N PRO A 43 16.01 4.76 -14.53
CA PRO A 43 16.07 5.77 -13.47
C PRO A 43 14.90 5.68 -12.48
N THR A 44 13.71 5.28 -12.95
CA THR A 44 12.53 5.09 -12.10
C THR A 44 12.71 3.86 -11.21
N TRP A 45 13.29 2.77 -11.71
CA TRP A 45 13.64 1.61 -10.87
C TRP A 45 14.57 1.98 -9.72
N GLN A 46 15.54 2.87 -9.93
CA GLN A 46 16.41 3.34 -8.84
C GLN A 46 15.61 4.01 -7.72
N ILE A 47 14.65 4.89 -8.07
CA ILE A 47 13.75 5.56 -7.12
C ILE A 47 12.92 4.51 -6.36
N ILE A 48 12.33 3.56 -7.09
CA ILE A 48 11.50 2.48 -6.51
C ILE A 48 12.31 1.62 -5.53
N CYS A 49 13.51 1.18 -5.91
CA CYS A 49 14.37 0.36 -5.05
C CYS A 49 14.79 1.13 -3.78
N MET A 50 15.10 2.42 -3.89
CA MET A 50 15.42 3.26 -2.72
C MET A 50 14.22 3.43 -1.79
N ALA A 51 13.03 3.67 -2.35
CA ALA A 51 11.78 3.77 -1.59
C ALA A 51 11.43 2.45 -0.89
N ALA A 52 11.55 1.32 -1.60
CA ALA A 52 11.28 0.00 -1.05
C ALA A 52 12.25 -0.36 0.07
N GLN A 53 13.54 -0.08 -0.11
CA GLN A 53 14.54 -0.29 0.94
C GLN A 53 14.26 0.56 2.18
N ALA A 54 13.99 1.85 2.00
CA ALA A 54 13.69 2.75 3.11
C ALA A 54 12.39 2.36 3.85
N SER A 55 11.39 1.84 3.13
CA SER A 55 10.14 1.34 3.73
C SER A 55 10.33 0.06 4.52
N VAL A 56 11.36 -0.75 4.23
CA VAL A 56 11.76 -1.86 5.11
C VAL A 56 12.51 -1.33 6.33
N ASP A 57 13.47 -0.42 6.12
CA ASP A 57 14.38 0.05 7.17
C ASP A 57 13.68 0.89 8.24
N VAL A 58 12.58 1.56 7.91
CA VAL A 58 11.79 2.35 8.86
C VAL A 58 11.18 1.52 10.00
N TYR A 59 11.04 0.20 9.81
CA TYR A 59 10.58 -0.71 10.86
C TYR A 59 11.71 -1.25 11.75
N ARG A 60 12.97 -1.20 11.28
CA ARG A 60 14.17 -1.65 11.99
C ARG A 60 14.64 -0.61 13.01
N ARG A 61 15.44 -1.03 13.99
CA ARG A 61 16.11 -0.08 14.90
C ARG A 61 17.05 0.84 14.11
N PRO A 62 17.14 2.14 14.44
CA PRO A 62 18.00 3.08 13.73
C PRO A 62 19.47 2.68 13.86
N ARG A 63 20.23 2.87 12.77
CA ARG A 63 21.69 2.77 12.74
C ARG A 63 22.32 4.09 13.26
N ARG A 64 23.62 4.09 13.59
CA ARG A 64 24.30 5.27 14.18
C ARG A 64 24.21 6.54 13.33
N ASP A 65 24.04 6.41 12.02
CA ASP A 65 23.92 7.49 11.02
C ASP A 65 22.46 7.89 10.72
N GLU A 66 21.48 7.11 11.16
CA GLU A 66 20.05 7.38 10.93
C GLU A 66 19.47 8.22 12.08
N LYS A 67 18.82 9.34 11.75
CA LYS A 67 18.02 10.12 12.72
C LYS A 67 16.54 9.72 12.58
N GLU A 68 15.90 9.46 13.72
CA GLU A 68 14.49 9.07 13.83
C GLU A 68 13.73 10.13 14.62
N ASP A 69 12.72 10.75 13.99
CA ASP A 69 11.80 11.65 14.66
C ASP A 69 10.48 10.93 14.91
N PHE A 70 9.91 11.12 16.11
CA PHE A 70 8.68 10.47 16.52
C PHE A 70 7.54 11.49 16.66
N VAL A 71 6.39 11.15 16.10
CA VAL A 71 5.13 11.83 16.41
C VAL A 71 4.42 11.01 17.49
N GLN A 72 4.14 11.63 18.64
CA GLN A 72 3.49 10.95 19.76
C GLN A 72 2.11 10.42 19.38
N ALA A 73 1.72 9.31 20.00
CA ALA A 73 0.38 8.78 19.87
C ALA A 73 -0.61 9.70 20.60
N ASP A 74 -1.69 10.10 19.93
CA ASP A 74 -2.87 10.68 20.60
C ASP A 74 -3.95 9.60 20.68
N TRP A 75 -4.07 9.00 21.87
CA TRP A 75 -5.05 7.95 22.13
C TRP A 75 -6.49 8.45 22.11
N ARG A 76 -6.74 9.74 22.37
CA ARG A 76 -8.09 10.34 22.33
C ARG A 76 -8.57 10.51 20.90
N GLN A 77 -7.65 10.73 19.96
CA GLN A 77 -7.92 10.88 18.53
C GLN A 77 -7.59 9.61 17.72
N GLY A 78 -7.33 8.47 18.37
CA GLY A 78 -7.01 7.20 17.71
C GLY A 78 -5.70 7.19 16.90
N THR A 79 -4.82 8.18 17.11
CA THR A 79 -3.56 8.33 16.39
C THR A 79 -2.46 7.55 17.10
N LYS A 80 -1.88 6.54 16.43
CA LYS A 80 -0.73 5.79 16.96
C LYS A 80 0.58 6.50 16.60
N ALA A 81 1.64 6.24 17.37
CA ALA A 81 2.94 6.85 17.12
C ALA A 81 3.47 6.48 15.74
N MET A 82 3.81 7.50 14.94
CA MET A 82 4.41 7.37 13.62
C MET A 82 5.88 7.79 13.72
N ALA A 83 6.76 7.08 13.01
CA ALA A 83 8.17 7.40 12.98
C ALA A 83 8.58 7.86 11.58
N ILE A 84 9.46 8.86 11.52
CA ILE A 84 10.04 9.34 10.28
C ILE A 84 11.52 8.96 10.32
N LYS A 85 11.98 8.20 9.32
CA LYS A 85 13.40 8.03 9.06
C LYS A 85 13.80 8.77 7.81
N SER A 86 15.02 9.27 7.83
CA SER A 86 15.54 10.11 6.76
C SER A 86 16.98 9.73 6.43
N ARG A 87 17.30 9.70 5.13
CA ARG A 87 18.65 9.45 4.64
C ARG A 87 18.97 10.36 3.46
N GLN A 88 20.16 10.97 3.49
CA GLN A 88 20.74 11.65 2.34
C GLN A 88 21.59 10.68 1.54
N LEU A 89 21.52 10.77 0.22
CA LEU A 89 22.44 10.13 -0.70
C LEU A 89 23.16 11.23 -1.47
N GLU A 90 24.34 11.61 -0.97
CA GLU A 90 25.13 12.74 -1.49
C GLU A 90 25.46 12.55 -2.98
N ASP A 91 25.91 11.35 -3.37
CA ASP A 91 26.21 10.99 -4.77
C ASP A 91 25.04 11.21 -5.73
N LYS A 92 23.81 11.17 -5.22
CA LYS A 92 22.57 11.30 -6.01
C LYS A 92 21.82 12.62 -5.75
N ASN A 93 22.32 13.47 -4.85
CA ASN A 93 21.66 14.67 -4.35
C ASN A 93 20.16 14.42 -4.07
N LEU A 94 19.90 13.43 -3.22
CA LEU A 94 18.58 12.88 -2.97
C LEU A 94 18.33 12.72 -1.47
N ILE A 95 17.15 13.12 -1.03
CA ILE A 95 16.65 12.92 0.32
C ILE A 95 15.55 11.86 0.26
N VAL A 96 15.62 10.85 1.13
CA VAL A 96 14.54 9.87 1.29
C VAL A 96 13.93 10.05 2.68
N LEU A 97 12.62 10.28 2.75
CA LEU A 97 11.82 10.35 3.96
C LEU A 97 10.84 9.16 3.99
N ALA A 98 11.11 8.21 4.87
CA ALA A 98 10.28 7.02 5.08
C ALA A 98 9.39 7.19 6.31
N ILE A 99 8.11 6.95 6.13
CA ILE A 99 7.09 7.04 7.17
C ILE A 99 6.69 5.63 7.59
N ARG A 100 6.87 5.35 8.88
CA ARG A 100 6.50 4.07 9.49
C ARG A 100 5.03 4.09 9.88
N GLY A 101 4.26 3.09 9.45
CA GLY A 101 2.95 2.79 10.04
C GLY A 101 3.04 2.21 11.45
N SER A 102 1.91 1.81 12.04
CA SER A 102 1.88 1.27 13.40
C SER A 102 2.68 -0.04 13.55
N LYS A 103 3.32 -0.25 14.73
CA LYS A 103 4.13 -1.45 15.06
C LYS A 103 3.32 -2.73 15.36
N THR A 104 1.99 -2.68 15.33
CA THR A 104 1.17 -3.86 15.69
C THR A 104 1.31 -4.96 14.64
N TRP A 105 1.57 -6.19 15.11
CA TRP A 105 1.64 -7.42 14.31
C TRP A 105 0.34 -7.75 13.56
N ASN A 106 -0.77 -7.07 13.88
CA ASN A 106 -2.05 -7.22 13.21
C ASN A 106 -2.42 -5.91 12.49
N ALA A 107 -1.88 -5.68 11.30
CA ALA A 107 -2.34 -4.63 10.38
C ALA A 107 -3.87 -4.73 10.14
N ILE A 108 -4.40 -5.96 10.24
CA ILE A 108 -5.83 -6.29 10.22
C ILE A 108 -6.58 -5.69 11.42
N ASP A 109 -6.05 -5.80 12.64
CA ASP A 109 -6.68 -5.18 13.83
C ASP A 109 -6.71 -3.66 13.72
N TRP A 110 -5.70 -3.07 13.07
CA TRP A 110 -5.71 -1.64 12.76
C TRP A 110 -6.83 -1.33 11.75
N LEU A 111 -6.96 -2.11 10.69
CA LEU A 111 -7.98 -1.95 9.63
C LEU A 111 -9.42 -2.11 10.13
N VAL A 112 -9.66 -3.09 10.99
CA VAL A 112 -10.99 -3.43 11.51
C VAL A 112 -11.49 -2.37 12.50
N ASN A 113 -10.58 -1.76 13.27
CA ASN A 113 -10.92 -0.78 14.30
C ASN A 113 -10.81 0.69 13.83
N PHE A 114 -10.18 0.95 12.69
CA PHE A 114 -9.93 2.30 12.18
C PHE A 114 -10.97 2.66 11.13
N ASN A 115 -12.11 3.19 11.58
CA ASN A 115 -13.15 3.69 10.69
C ASN A 115 -13.50 5.13 11.07
N ALA A 116 -12.76 6.08 10.51
CA ALA A 116 -13.16 7.47 10.52
C ALA A 116 -13.79 7.78 9.16
N ALA A 117 -15.04 8.26 9.18
CA ALA A 117 -15.76 8.64 7.96
C ALA A 117 -14.91 9.59 7.09
N PRO A 118 -14.99 9.52 5.75
CA PRO A 118 -14.29 10.45 4.89
C PRO A 118 -14.61 11.90 5.28
N THR A 119 -13.59 12.75 5.28
CA THR A 119 -13.69 14.17 5.66
C THR A 119 -12.99 15.02 4.61
N GLU A 120 -13.50 16.22 4.40
CA GLU A 120 -12.93 17.17 3.46
C GLU A 120 -11.50 17.56 3.90
N PRO A 121 -10.51 17.56 2.99
CA PRO A 121 -9.14 17.97 3.29
C PRO A 121 -8.99 19.50 3.33
N THR A 122 -9.90 20.20 4.00
CA THR A 122 -9.99 21.68 4.02
C THR A 122 -8.68 22.32 4.47
N GLY A 123 -8.15 23.24 3.66
CA GLY A 123 -6.86 23.87 3.94
C GLY A 123 -5.66 22.90 3.99
N PHE A 124 -5.78 21.71 3.37
CA PHE A 124 -4.71 20.72 3.28
C PHE A 124 -4.43 20.29 1.85
N LEU A 125 -5.46 19.97 1.06
CA LEU A 125 -5.34 19.66 -0.37
C LEU A 125 -6.11 20.68 -1.21
N ASP A 126 -5.69 20.86 -2.47
CA ASP A 126 -6.34 21.79 -3.41
C ASP A 126 -7.79 21.40 -3.73
N ASP A 127 -8.07 20.10 -3.82
CA ASP A 127 -9.39 19.53 -4.09
C ASP A 127 -10.07 19.13 -2.77
N GLU A 128 -10.88 20.04 -2.22
CA GLU A 128 -11.62 19.80 -0.97
C GLU A 128 -12.82 18.88 -1.16
N GLY A 129 -13.35 18.75 -2.38
CA GLY A 129 -14.46 17.85 -2.69
C GLY A 129 -14.03 16.37 -2.68
N ASN A 130 -12.74 16.10 -2.89
CA ASN A 130 -12.18 14.77 -2.78
C ASN A 130 -11.87 14.41 -1.31
N ALA A 131 -12.92 14.12 -0.55
CA ALA A 131 -12.82 13.76 0.86
C ALA A 131 -11.82 12.62 1.08
N CYS A 132 -11.02 12.74 2.14
CA CYS A 132 -9.97 11.81 2.50
C CYS A 132 -10.36 10.99 3.73
N HIS A 133 -9.75 9.82 3.90
CA HIS A 133 -9.88 9.04 5.12
C HIS A 133 -9.45 9.90 6.33
N ALA A 134 -10.40 10.24 7.21
CA ALA A 134 -10.20 11.23 8.27
C ALA A 134 -9.03 10.91 9.20
N GLY A 135 -8.86 9.65 9.58
CA GLY A 135 -7.74 9.24 10.42
C GLY A 135 -6.36 9.46 9.77
N PHE A 136 -6.19 9.13 8.49
CA PHE A 136 -4.92 9.39 7.80
C PHE A 136 -4.70 10.89 7.58
N LEU A 137 -5.75 11.63 7.25
CA LEU A 137 -5.67 13.07 7.10
C LEU A 137 -5.24 13.76 8.40
N GLN A 138 -5.81 13.35 9.54
CA GLN A 138 -5.45 13.90 10.84
C GLN A 138 -3.97 13.64 11.17
N ILE A 139 -3.48 12.43 10.89
CA ILE A 139 -2.06 12.10 11.06
C ILE A 139 -1.20 12.92 10.10
N ALA A 140 -1.58 13.06 8.83
CA ALA A 140 -0.84 13.86 7.87
C ALA A 140 -0.74 15.34 8.32
N ARG A 141 -1.82 15.90 8.87
CA ARG A 141 -1.82 17.26 9.47
C ARG A 141 -0.85 17.37 10.64
N SER A 142 -0.88 16.42 11.58
CA SER A 142 0.02 16.45 12.74
C SER A 142 1.49 16.22 12.35
N MET A 143 1.73 15.56 11.22
CA MET A 143 3.07 15.33 10.68
C MET A 143 3.68 16.53 9.94
N ILE A 144 2.91 17.59 9.62
CA ILE A 144 3.44 18.76 8.90
C ILE A 144 4.65 19.38 9.61
N ALA A 145 4.52 19.67 10.91
CA ALA A 145 5.59 20.30 11.67
C ALA A 145 6.87 19.45 11.80
N PRO A 146 6.80 18.19 12.28
CA PRO A 146 8.00 17.37 12.41
C PRO A 146 8.65 17.05 11.05
N VAL A 147 7.85 16.78 10.00
CA VAL A 147 8.40 16.52 8.66
C VAL A 147 9.08 17.78 8.10
N ALA A 148 8.47 18.97 8.26
CA ALA A 148 9.07 20.22 7.81
C ALA A 148 10.36 20.54 8.56
N ALA A 149 10.38 20.40 9.89
CA ALA A 149 11.58 20.61 10.69
C ALA A 149 12.72 19.69 10.25
N ARG A 150 12.41 18.41 10.02
CA ARG A 150 13.42 17.45 9.58
C ARG A 150 13.93 17.72 8.18
N LEU A 151 13.03 18.00 7.24
CA LEU A 151 13.38 18.32 5.85
C LEU A 151 14.20 19.60 5.79
N ARG A 152 13.82 20.65 6.54
CA ARG A 152 14.57 21.91 6.63
C ARG A 152 16.01 21.66 7.06
N LYS A 153 16.20 20.91 8.16
CA LYS A 153 17.54 20.54 8.64
C LYS A 153 18.36 19.80 7.59
N LEU A 154 17.75 18.87 6.85
CA LEU A 154 18.43 18.15 5.77
C LEU A 154 18.77 19.05 4.57
N LEU A 155 17.96 20.07 4.30
CA LEU A 155 18.26 21.05 3.25
C LEU A 155 19.40 21.97 3.68
N GLU A 156 19.44 22.38 4.95
CA GLU A 156 20.52 23.19 5.54
C GLU A 156 21.84 22.42 5.62
N GLU A 157 21.80 21.12 5.95
CA GLU A 157 22.97 20.23 5.98
C GLU A 157 23.46 19.85 4.56
N ASN A 158 22.70 20.14 3.49
CA ASN A 158 23.07 19.76 2.13
C ASN A 158 24.06 20.76 1.50
N ASN A 159 25.30 20.32 1.31
CA ASN A 159 26.36 21.12 0.69
C ASN A 159 26.33 21.11 -0.86
N SER A 160 25.34 20.46 -1.49
CA SER A 160 25.25 20.41 -2.95
C SER A 160 24.89 21.77 -3.56
N ARG A 161 25.53 22.13 -4.67
CA ARG A 161 25.20 23.34 -5.44
C ARG A 161 23.82 23.29 -6.10
N ASN A 162 23.25 22.09 -6.25
CA ASN A 162 21.95 21.89 -6.89
C ASN A 162 20.89 21.56 -5.85
N PRO A 163 19.62 21.96 -6.05
CA PRO A 163 18.54 21.55 -5.16
C PRO A 163 18.37 20.02 -5.20
N PRO A 164 18.22 19.35 -4.03
CA PRO A 164 18.04 17.91 -3.98
C PRO A 164 16.65 17.50 -4.49
N SER A 165 16.49 16.23 -4.85
CA SER A 165 15.15 15.64 -5.01
C SER A 165 14.72 14.95 -3.72
N LEU A 166 13.41 14.87 -3.47
CA LEU A 166 12.83 14.20 -2.31
C LEU A 166 12.08 12.93 -2.73
N ILE A 167 12.22 11.85 -1.96
CA ILE A 167 11.36 10.66 -2.02
C ILE A 167 10.61 10.55 -0.71
N LEU A 168 9.29 10.69 -0.76
CA LEU A 168 8.38 10.27 0.31
C LEU A 168 8.01 8.80 0.09
N THR A 169 8.05 8.00 1.14
CA THR A 169 7.74 6.57 1.03
C THR A 169 7.15 6.03 2.31
N GLY A 170 6.43 4.92 2.21
CA GLY A 170 5.92 4.19 3.34
C GLY A 170 5.21 2.92 2.94
N HIS A 171 5.03 2.04 3.92
CA HIS A 171 4.27 0.80 3.80
C HIS A 171 2.97 0.92 4.60
N SER A 172 1.90 0.27 4.11
CA SER A 172 0.63 0.20 4.83
C SER A 172 0.11 1.61 5.19
N ALA A 173 -0.31 1.83 6.44
CA ALA A 173 -0.69 3.14 6.97
C ALA A 173 0.37 4.25 6.76
N GLY A 174 1.66 3.91 6.79
CA GLY A 174 2.73 4.89 6.55
C GLY A 174 2.74 5.40 5.11
N GLY A 175 2.39 4.53 4.15
CA GLY A 175 2.25 4.91 2.74
C GLY A 175 1.03 5.82 2.50
N ALA A 176 -0.06 5.61 3.24
CA ALA A 176 -1.26 6.45 3.15
C ALA A 176 -0.95 7.89 3.56
N VAL A 177 -0.27 8.04 4.71
CA VAL A 177 0.17 9.35 5.21
C VAL A 177 1.22 9.98 4.30
N ALA A 178 2.18 9.20 3.79
CA ALA A 178 3.18 9.68 2.83
C ALA A 178 2.53 10.24 1.56
N SER A 179 1.46 9.61 1.06
CA SER A 179 0.71 10.06 -0.11
C SER A 179 -0.01 11.38 0.14
N LEU A 180 -0.61 11.55 1.33
CA LEU A 180 -1.28 12.80 1.71
C LEU A 180 -0.29 13.95 1.90
N LEU A 181 0.85 13.71 2.55
CA LEU A 181 1.92 14.69 2.68
C LEU A 181 2.53 15.08 1.32
N TYR A 182 2.68 14.10 0.43
CA TYR A 182 3.10 14.35 -0.94
C TYR A 182 2.15 15.31 -1.65
N MET A 183 0.85 15.02 -1.64
CA MET A 183 -0.14 15.89 -2.26
C MET A 183 -0.19 17.28 -1.62
N HIS A 184 -0.05 17.37 -0.29
CA HIS A 184 0.03 18.65 0.42
C HIS A 184 1.27 19.48 0.02
N MET A 185 2.42 18.84 -0.19
CA MET A 185 3.62 19.53 -0.70
C MET A 185 3.43 20.07 -2.12
N LEU A 186 2.55 19.47 -2.92
CA LEU A 186 2.26 19.92 -4.28
C LEU A 186 1.08 20.89 -4.38
N ALA A 187 0.31 21.06 -3.31
CA ALA A 187 -0.83 21.96 -3.24
C ALA A 187 -0.41 23.41 -3.55
N THR A 188 -1.29 24.12 -4.24
CA THR A 188 -1.05 25.47 -4.77
C THR A 188 -2.05 26.50 -4.27
N ALA A 189 -3.18 26.06 -3.71
CA ALA A 189 -4.17 26.95 -3.15
C ALA A 189 -3.58 27.69 -1.93
N PRO A 190 -3.73 29.04 -1.83
CA PRO A 190 -3.16 29.82 -0.71
C PRO A 190 -3.58 29.31 0.68
N ARG A 191 -4.81 28.78 0.79
CA ARG A 191 -5.33 28.20 2.04
C ARG A 191 -4.62 26.92 2.50
N CYS A 192 -3.87 26.26 1.62
CA CYS A 192 -3.10 25.06 1.90
C CYS A 192 -1.63 25.39 2.27
N GLU A 193 -1.25 26.66 2.33
CA GLU A 193 0.11 27.06 2.67
C GLU A 193 0.51 26.53 4.05
N SER A 194 1.71 25.98 4.15
CA SER A 194 2.27 25.48 5.39
C SER A 194 3.78 25.51 5.35
N GLN A 195 4.42 25.36 6.52
CA GLN A 195 5.86 25.23 6.61
C GLN A 195 6.44 24.03 5.83
N LEU A 196 5.65 22.98 5.55
CA LEU A 196 6.09 21.86 4.72
C LEU A 196 5.91 22.18 3.24
N ASN A 197 4.76 22.75 2.86
CA ASN A 197 4.48 23.17 1.48
C ASN A 197 5.53 24.18 0.98
N ASN A 198 5.93 25.12 1.83
CA ASN A 198 6.95 26.13 1.51
C ASN A 198 8.33 25.53 1.22
N LEU A 199 8.64 24.34 1.72
CA LEU A 199 9.90 23.65 1.44
C LEU A 199 9.96 23.04 0.02
N SER A 200 8.81 22.90 -0.65
CA SER A 200 8.74 22.37 -2.01
C SER A 200 9.50 23.23 -3.04
N GLY A 201 9.68 24.53 -2.78
CA GLY A 201 10.45 25.44 -3.62
C GLY A 201 11.97 25.18 -3.61
N PHE A 202 12.47 24.50 -2.58
CA PHE A 202 13.90 24.19 -2.42
C PHE A 202 14.28 22.81 -2.99
N LEU A 203 13.30 22.10 -3.57
CA LEU A 203 13.45 20.77 -4.11
C LEU A 203 13.38 20.79 -5.64
N LYS A 204 14.27 20.04 -6.28
CA LYS A 204 14.26 19.87 -7.73
C LYS A 204 13.03 19.08 -8.19
N ARG A 205 12.69 18.03 -7.44
CA ARG A 205 11.55 17.13 -7.66
C ARG A 205 11.10 16.54 -6.34
N ILE A 206 9.84 16.14 -6.29
CA ILE A 206 9.27 15.41 -5.17
C ILE A 206 8.67 14.14 -5.75
N HIS A 207 9.06 12.99 -5.23
CA HIS A 207 8.56 11.68 -5.61
C HIS A 207 7.82 11.07 -4.42
N CYS A 208 6.82 10.24 -4.70
CA CYS A 208 6.15 9.42 -3.71
C CYS A 208 6.00 7.99 -4.23
N VAL A 209 6.54 7.01 -3.51
CA VAL A 209 6.39 5.59 -3.84
C VAL A 209 5.93 4.85 -2.60
N THR A 210 4.83 4.13 -2.68
CA THR A 210 4.20 3.49 -1.51
C THR A 210 3.89 2.02 -1.75
N PHE A 211 3.75 1.25 -0.67
CA PHE A 211 3.64 -0.22 -0.74
C PHE A 211 2.49 -0.72 0.14
N GLY A 212 1.61 -1.57 -0.41
CA GLY A 212 0.48 -2.16 0.32
C GLY A 212 -0.40 -1.14 1.05
N THR A 213 -0.56 0.03 0.47
CA THR A 213 -1.21 1.18 1.10
C THR A 213 -2.74 1.08 0.94
N PRO A 214 -3.52 1.30 2.01
CA PRO A 214 -4.97 1.29 1.92
C PRO A 214 -5.52 2.46 1.11
N PRO A 215 -6.79 2.38 0.67
CA PRO A 215 -7.48 3.50 0.03
C PRO A 215 -7.52 4.75 0.92
N VAL A 216 -7.39 5.93 0.33
CA VAL A 216 -7.13 7.20 1.06
C VAL A 216 -8.10 8.33 0.75
N SER A 217 -8.72 8.37 -0.42
CA SER A 217 -9.57 9.49 -0.87
C SER A 217 -10.71 9.00 -1.75
N LEU A 218 -11.81 9.76 -1.90
CA LEU A 218 -12.96 9.34 -2.72
C LEU A 218 -12.55 9.00 -4.17
N LEU A 219 -11.75 9.88 -4.79
CA LEU A 219 -11.16 9.71 -6.11
C LEU A 219 -9.64 9.50 -5.99
N PRO A 220 -9.00 8.73 -6.89
CA PRO A 220 -7.56 8.48 -6.83
C PRO A 220 -6.76 9.78 -6.82
N LEU A 221 -5.89 9.98 -5.82
CA LEU A 221 -4.94 11.08 -5.83
C LEU A 221 -3.91 10.85 -6.94
N GLN A 222 -3.72 11.83 -7.81
CA GLN A 222 -2.75 11.77 -8.90
C GLN A 222 -1.85 13.00 -8.88
N ASN A 223 -0.73 12.94 -9.63
CA ASN A 223 0.09 14.13 -9.84
C ASN A 223 -0.77 15.27 -10.41
N PRO A 224 -0.64 16.52 -9.90
CA PRO A 224 -1.26 17.66 -10.53
C PRO A 224 -0.80 17.79 -11.99
N ALA A 225 -1.65 18.36 -12.83
CA ALA A 225 -1.31 18.61 -14.23
C ALA A 225 -0.20 19.66 -14.36
N GLY A 226 0.61 19.56 -15.41
CA GLY A 226 1.57 20.58 -15.82
C GLY A 226 3.04 20.16 -15.77
N LYS A 227 3.86 20.85 -16.58
CA LYS A 227 5.28 20.54 -16.83
C LYS A 227 6.14 20.42 -15.57
N ARG A 228 5.78 21.12 -14.51
CA ARG A 228 6.49 21.07 -13.21
C ARG A 228 6.43 19.67 -12.57
N TYR A 229 5.32 18.94 -12.76
CA TYR A 229 5.06 17.68 -12.06
C TYR A 229 5.22 16.44 -12.96
N GLU A 230 5.37 16.61 -14.27
CA GLU A 230 5.51 15.51 -15.26
C GLU A 230 6.65 14.53 -14.94
N ARG A 231 7.70 15.00 -14.27
CA ARG A 231 8.87 14.17 -13.89
C ARG A 231 8.79 13.64 -12.45
N ASN A 232 7.76 14.00 -11.70
CA ASN A 232 7.52 13.43 -10.39
C ASN A 232 7.02 11.99 -10.56
N VAL A 233 7.48 11.11 -9.67
CA VAL A 233 7.08 9.70 -9.68
C VAL A 233 6.09 9.56 -8.55
N PHE A 234 4.84 9.25 -8.86
CA PHE A 234 3.82 8.94 -7.86
C PHE A 234 3.23 7.56 -8.16
N MET A 235 3.70 6.55 -7.43
CA MET A 235 3.36 5.15 -7.68
C MET A 235 2.99 4.44 -6.39
N HIS A 236 1.96 3.62 -6.47
CA HIS A 236 1.57 2.72 -5.41
C HIS A 236 1.73 1.27 -5.87
N PHE A 237 2.51 0.49 -5.14
CA PHE A 237 2.69 -0.94 -5.39
C PHE A 237 1.75 -1.76 -4.51
N ALA A 238 0.99 -2.63 -5.14
CA ALA A 238 0.09 -3.59 -4.51
C ALA A 238 0.54 -5.02 -4.85
N ASN A 239 0.54 -5.93 -3.89
CA ASN A 239 0.69 -7.36 -4.16
C ASN A 239 -0.69 -7.93 -4.43
N GLU A 240 -0.82 -8.77 -5.45
CA GLU A 240 -2.08 -9.48 -5.68
C GLU A 240 -2.40 -10.33 -4.44
N GLY A 241 -3.61 -10.19 -3.91
CA GLY A 241 -4.04 -10.85 -2.67
C GLY A 241 -3.82 -10.04 -1.39
N ASP A 242 -3.12 -8.89 -1.43
CA ASP A 242 -2.93 -8.05 -0.25
C ASP A 242 -4.25 -7.41 0.21
N VAL A 243 -4.73 -7.86 1.37
CA VAL A 243 -5.97 -7.40 1.99
C VAL A 243 -6.02 -5.89 2.25
N VAL A 244 -4.87 -5.27 2.52
CA VAL A 244 -4.82 -3.86 2.91
C VAL A 244 -5.13 -2.95 1.73
N VAL A 245 -4.88 -3.39 0.50
CA VAL A 245 -5.13 -2.59 -0.71
C VAL A 245 -6.62 -2.30 -0.91
N ARG A 246 -7.50 -3.17 -0.41
CA ARG A 246 -8.98 -3.01 -0.44
C ARG A 246 -9.60 -2.64 0.90
N ALA A 247 -8.76 -2.33 1.88
CA ALA A 247 -9.17 -2.05 3.24
C ALA A 247 -10.24 -0.96 3.39
N ASP A 248 -11.46 -1.37 3.69
CA ASP A 248 -12.46 -0.53 4.32
C ASP A 248 -13.27 -1.35 5.33
N ARG A 249 -14.03 -0.69 6.19
CA ARG A 249 -14.80 -1.36 7.26
C ARG A 249 -15.75 -2.43 6.71
N SER A 250 -16.44 -2.14 5.61
CA SER A 250 -17.40 -3.06 5.02
C SER A 250 -16.69 -4.25 4.37
N TYR A 251 -15.59 -3.99 3.68
CA TYR A 251 -14.75 -5.00 3.06
C TYR A 251 -14.11 -5.94 4.09
N MET A 252 -13.63 -5.41 5.22
CA MET A 252 -13.07 -6.26 6.28
C MET A 252 -14.11 -7.18 6.92
N SER A 253 -15.36 -6.73 7.07
CA SER A 253 -16.47 -7.60 7.49
C SER A 253 -16.69 -8.74 6.47
N THR A 254 -16.58 -8.43 5.19
CA THR A 254 -16.67 -9.41 4.09
C THR A 254 -15.57 -10.45 4.17
N ILE A 255 -14.31 -10.07 4.43
CA ILE A 255 -13.20 -11.03 4.60
C ILE A 255 -13.45 -11.96 5.79
N VAL A 256 -13.90 -11.43 6.94
CA VAL A 256 -14.24 -12.26 8.11
C VAL A 256 -15.34 -13.27 7.77
N ARG A 257 -16.41 -12.83 7.10
CA ARG A 257 -17.50 -13.72 6.65
C ARG A 257 -17.01 -14.77 5.66
N LEU A 258 -16.15 -14.38 4.72
CA LEU A 258 -15.59 -15.27 3.72
C LEU A 258 -14.77 -16.38 4.36
N VAL A 259 -13.89 -16.04 5.30
CA VAL A 259 -13.05 -17.05 5.96
C VAL A 259 -13.90 -17.95 6.86
N ALA A 260 -14.94 -17.42 7.51
CA ALA A 260 -15.86 -18.20 8.35
C ALA A 260 -16.83 -19.10 7.56
N ALA A 261 -17.11 -18.79 6.29
CA ALA A 261 -18.00 -19.61 5.47
C ALA A 261 -17.41 -21.03 5.25
N PRO A 262 -18.20 -22.01 4.76
CA PRO A 262 -17.64 -23.23 4.19
C PRO A 262 -16.75 -22.93 2.98
N SER A 263 -15.73 -23.75 2.71
CA SER A 263 -14.99 -23.66 1.44
C SER A 263 -15.92 -23.94 0.28
N PRO A 264 -15.82 -23.19 -0.84
CA PRO A 264 -16.62 -23.48 -2.01
C PRO A 264 -16.34 -24.93 -2.41
N VAL A 265 -17.39 -25.75 -2.33
CA VAL A 265 -17.28 -27.19 -2.61
C VAL A 265 -16.96 -27.32 -4.08
N PHE A 266 -15.91 -28.06 -4.43
CA PHE A 266 -15.73 -28.54 -5.79
C PHE A 266 -16.91 -29.47 -6.08
N LEU A 267 -18.00 -28.95 -6.65
CA LEU A 267 -19.13 -29.76 -7.08
C LEU A 267 -18.69 -30.61 -8.27
N SER A 268 -18.15 -31.79 -7.97
CA SER A 268 -17.93 -32.86 -8.94
C SER A 268 -19.19 -33.69 -9.17
N SER A 269 -20.35 -33.35 -8.59
CA SER A 269 -21.47 -34.28 -8.50
C SER A 269 -22.85 -33.63 -8.43
N SER A 270 -23.20 -32.78 -9.40
CA SER A 270 -24.60 -32.55 -9.82
C SER A 270 -24.66 -31.58 -11.01
N GLY A 271 -24.43 -32.11 -12.22
CA GLY A 271 -24.67 -31.36 -13.48
C GLY A 271 -23.46 -31.12 -14.37
N TYR A 272 -22.27 -31.61 -14.01
CA TYR A 272 -21.07 -31.42 -14.82
C TYR A 272 -21.12 -32.27 -16.10
N ARG A 273 -21.26 -31.62 -17.26
CA ARG A 273 -21.07 -32.28 -18.56
C ARG A 273 -19.57 -32.40 -18.83
N PRO A 274 -19.07 -33.53 -19.36
CA PRO A 274 -17.69 -33.64 -19.79
C PRO A 274 -17.37 -32.55 -20.82
N GLY A 275 -16.61 -31.51 -20.42
CA GLY A 275 -16.26 -30.37 -21.27
C GLY A 275 -16.42 -28.98 -20.63
N ASP A 276 -17.21 -28.84 -19.56
CA ASP A 276 -17.40 -27.55 -18.89
C ASP A 276 -16.16 -27.16 -18.07
N LYS A 277 -15.48 -26.05 -18.39
CA LYS A 277 -14.37 -25.58 -17.55
C LYS A 277 -14.92 -25.19 -16.17
N TYR A 278 -14.36 -25.75 -15.09
CA TYR A 278 -14.70 -25.33 -13.72
C TYR A 278 -14.55 -23.80 -13.59
N GLN A 279 -15.63 -23.14 -13.18
CA GLN A 279 -15.62 -21.72 -12.84
C GLN A 279 -15.75 -21.60 -11.32
N PRO A 280 -14.72 -21.09 -10.62
CA PRO A 280 -14.82 -20.83 -9.19
C PRO A 280 -15.96 -19.84 -8.92
N PRO A 281 -16.64 -19.92 -7.76
CA PRO A 281 -17.68 -18.94 -7.44
C PRO A 281 -17.06 -17.55 -7.28
N ARG A 282 -17.85 -16.53 -7.57
CA ARG A 282 -17.51 -15.14 -7.27
C ARG A 282 -18.06 -14.77 -5.90
N TRP A 283 -17.26 -14.12 -5.06
CA TRP A 283 -17.74 -13.61 -3.78
C TRP A 283 -18.15 -12.15 -3.95
N GLU A 284 -19.36 -11.80 -3.52
CA GLU A 284 -19.83 -10.42 -3.58
C GLU A 284 -19.09 -9.55 -2.58
N VAL A 285 -18.50 -8.46 -3.08
CA VAL A 285 -17.79 -7.47 -2.26
C VAL A 285 -18.59 -6.18 -2.21
N PRO A 286 -18.59 -5.47 -1.06
CA PRO A 286 -19.24 -4.18 -0.95
C PRO A 286 -18.53 -3.14 -1.84
N PRO A 287 -19.25 -2.11 -2.31
CA PRO A 287 -18.66 -1.03 -3.08
C PRO A 287 -17.48 -0.38 -2.35
N ALA A 288 -16.38 -0.17 -3.07
CA ALA A 288 -15.26 0.62 -2.59
C ALA A 288 -15.69 2.09 -2.44
N THR A 289 -15.53 2.66 -1.24
CA THR A 289 -15.88 4.07 -0.98
C THR A 289 -14.70 5.02 -1.18
N LEU A 290 -13.48 4.50 -1.12
CA LEU A 290 -12.23 5.23 -1.30
C LEU A 290 -11.35 4.52 -2.32
N SER A 291 -10.43 5.27 -2.88
CA SER A 291 -9.48 4.90 -3.92
C SER A 291 -8.04 4.96 -3.39
N ASN A 292 -7.16 4.13 -3.94
CA ASN A 292 -5.72 4.21 -3.64
C ASN A 292 -5.08 5.43 -4.33
N ALA A 293 -4.00 5.96 -3.75
CA ALA A 293 -3.30 7.12 -4.27
C ALA A 293 -2.12 6.73 -5.18
N GLY A 294 -1.88 7.52 -6.22
CA GLY A 294 -0.82 7.34 -7.20
C GLY A 294 -1.19 6.38 -8.34
N ARG A 295 -0.25 6.15 -9.25
CA ARG A 295 -0.38 5.14 -10.31
C ARG A 295 -0.21 3.76 -9.69
N THR A 296 -1.25 2.93 -9.71
CA THR A 296 -1.23 1.62 -9.05
C THR A 296 -0.60 0.53 -9.92
N ILE A 297 0.42 -0.12 -9.36
CA ILE A 297 1.21 -1.19 -9.98
C ILE A 297 1.00 -2.46 -9.17
N MET A 298 0.35 -3.44 -9.78
CA MET A 298 0.13 -4.75 -9.18
C MET A 298 1.33 -5.67 -9.43
N LEU A 299 1.87 -6.22 -8.36
CA LEU A 299 2.90 -7.25 -8.34
C LEU A 299 2.22 -8.60 -8.15
N ARG A 300 2.38 -9.48 -9.12
CA ARG A 300 1.75 -10.82 -9.08
C ARG A 300 2.67 -11.88 -9.66
N GLU A 301 2.36 -13.13 -9.39
CA GLU A 301 2.97 -14.24 -10.12
C GLU A 301 2.34 -14.30 -11.51
N LYS A 302 3.18 -14.44 -12.54
CA LYS A 302 2.74 -14.52 -13.93
C LYS A 302 1.82 -15.75 -14.08
N PRO A 303 0.57 -15.56 -14.55
CA PRO A 303 -0.36 -16.67 -14.76
C PRO A 303 0.27 -17.75 -15.65
N GLY A 304 0.21 -19.01 -15.20
CA GLY A 304 0.78 -20.15 -15.93
C GLY A 304 2.31 -20.30 -15.86
N SER A 305 3.01 -19.44 -15.12
CA SER A 305 4.46 -19.59 -14.92
C SER A 305 4.80 -20.77 -14.02
N ARG A 306 5.47 -21.79 -14.58
CA ARG A 306 6.00 -22.95 -13.83
C ARG A 306 7.05 -22.59 -12.77
N LYS A 307 7.68 -21.42 -12.88
CA LYS A 307 8.75 -20.95 -11.97
C LYS A 307 8.28 -19.85 -11.01
N HIS A 308 6.97 -19.60 -10.89
CA HIS A 308 6.44 -18.50 -10.08
C HIS A 308 7.10 -17.14 -10.37
N ALA A 309 7.40 -16.88 -11.66
CA ALA A 309 8.01 -15.63 -12.10
C ALA A 309 7.09 -14.47 -11.74
N VAL A 310 7.66 -13.40 -11.21
CA VAL A 310 6.92 -12.20 -10.81
C VAL A 310 6.79 -11.27 -12.00
N GLU A 311 5.64 -10.64 -12.17
CA GLU A 311 5.42 -9.54 -13.10
C GLU A 311 4.83 -8.32 -12.40
N ALA A 312 5.02 -7.14 -13.00
CA ALA A 312 4.35 -5.91 -12.63
C ALA A 312 3.36 -5.53 -13.73
N VAL A 313 2.09 -5.34 -13.37
CA VAL A 313 1.04 -4.88 -14.29
C VAL A 313 0.45 -3.59 -13.75
N GLN A 314 0.11 -2.65 -14.64
CA GLN A 314 -0.64 -1.48 -14.20
C GLN A 314 -2.11 -1.86 -14.03
N VAL A 315 -2.72 -1.37 -12.95
CA VAL A 315 -4.15 -1.54 -12.68
C VAL A 315 -4.79 -0.17 -12.47
N THR A 316 -6.07 -0.09 -12.78
CA THR A 316 -6.92 1.07 -12.50
C THR A 316 -7.59 0.91 -11.13
N ASP A 317 -8.20 1.99 -10.65
CA ASP A 317 -9.04 1.92 -9.45
C ASP A 317 -10.22 0.94 -9.65
N GLU A 318 -10.84 0.98 -10.83
CA GLU A 318 -11.97 0.11 -11.20
C GLU A 318 -11.60 -1.39 -11.15
N ASP A 319 -10.39 -1.74 -11.61
CA ASP A 319 -9.88 -3.12 -11.55
C ASP A 319 -9.81 -3.67 -10.12
N LEU A 320 -9.68 -2.80 -9.11
CA LEU A 320 -9.59 -3.20 -7.71
C LEU A 320 -10.95 -3.27 -7.03
N ARG A 321 -11.97 -2.51 -7.45
CA ARG A 321 -13.25 -2.39 -6.71
C ARG A 321 -13.93 -3.72 -6.44
N ASP A 322 -13.79 -4.66 -7.37
CA ASP A 322 -14.48 -5.94 -7.36
C ASP A 322 -13.67 -7.14 -6.85
N VAL A 323 -12.40 -6.92 -6.48
CA VAL A 323 -11.50 -8.04 -6.11
C VAL A 323 -11.67 -8.46 -4.65
N VAL A 324 -11.37 -9.73 -4.40
CA VAL A 324 -11.31 -10.36 -3.08
C VAL A 324 -9.87 -10.70 -2.75
N PHE A 325 -9.18 -9.71 -2.22
CA PHE A 325 -7.87 -9.86 -1.59
C PHE A 325 -8.03 -10.03 -0.09
N GLY A 326 -7.51 -11.12 0.44
CA GLY A 326 -7.63 -11.42 1.86
C GLY A 326 -6.45 -12.19 2.44
N ASP A 327 -5.31 -12.24 1.75
CA ASP A 327 -4.12 -12.97 2.20
C ASP A 327 -3.14 -12.00 2.89
N PRO A 328 -3.01 -12.04 4.23
CA PRO A 328 -2.13 -11.14 4.97
C PRO A 328 -0.64 -11.37 4.66
N GLU A 329 -0.27 -12.54 4.14
CA GLU A 329 1.11 -12.82 3.73
C GLU A 329 1.53 -11.94 2.55
N MET A 330 0.57 -11.57 1.69
CA MET A 330 0.80 -10.66 0.58
C MET A 330 1.09 -9.23 1.04
N HIS A 331 0.77 -8.88 2.28
CA HIS A 331 0.99 -7.54 2.83
C HIS A 331 2.43 -7.28 3.30
N LYS A 332 3.25 -8.30 3.49
CA LYS A 332 4.59 -8.14 4.09
C LYS A 332 5.50 -7.25 3.25
N MET A 333 6.08 -6.21 3.86
CA MET A 333 6.97 -5.28 3.16
C MET A 333 8.20 -5.99 2.58
N GLU A 334 8.68 -7.05 3.24
CA GLU A 334 9.76 -7.90 2.75
C GLU A 334 9.39 -8.60 1.43
N LEU A 335 8.13 -9.02 1.26
CA LEU A 335 7.65 -9.62 0.02
C LEU A 335 7.59 -8.57 -1.10
N TYR A 336 7.07 -7.37 -0.81
CA TYR A 336 7.11 -6.23 -1.73
C TYR A 336 8.54 -5.97 -2.20
N LYS A 337 9.49 -5.83 -1.26
CA LYS A 337 10.90 -5.58 -1.56
C LYS A 337 11.50 -6.69 -2.44
N LYS A 338 11.27 -7.96 -2.09
CA LYS A 338 11.76 -9.11 -2.87
C LYS A 338 11.26 -9.09 -4.31
N ARG A 339 9.96 -8.83 -4.51
CA ARG A 339 9.34 -8.75 -5.84
C ARG A 339 9.90 -7.59 -6.66
N ILE A 340 10.05 -6.42 -6.03
CA ILE A 340 10.66 -5.24 -6.66
C ILE A 340 12.11 -5.50 -7.07
N ASP A 341 12.93 -6.08 -6.18
CA ASP A 341 14.32 -6.39 -6.49
C ASP A 341 14.44 -7.36 -7.66
N THR A 342 13.57 -8.38 -7.69
CA THR A 342 13.52 -9.36 -8.79
C THR A 342 13.25 -8.66 -10.13
N LEU A 343 12.27 -7.77 -10.17
CA LEU A 343 11.91 -7.02 -11.38
C LEU A 343 12.98 -6.00 -11.79
N ALA A 344 13.59 -5.31 -10.82
CA ALA A 344 14.65 -4.36 -11.09
C ALA A 344 15.92 -5.06 -11.63
N ILE A 345 16.30 -6.22 -11.06
CA ILE A 345 17.42 -7.03 -11.56
C ILE A 345 17.12 -7.53 -12.99
N ALA A 346 15.90 -8.00 -13.25
CA ALA A 346 15.49 -8.43 -14.58
C ALA A 346 15.59 -7.28 -15.60
N ALA A 347 15.13 -6.07 -15.23
CA ALA A 347 15.23 -4.89 -16.07
C ALA A 347 16.68 -4.49 -16.38
N VAL A 348 17.61 -4.68 -15.44
CA VAL A 348 19.05 -4.39 -15.62
C VAL A 348 19.73 -5.44 -16.50
N THR A 349 19.40 -6.72 -16.29
CA THR A 349 20.06 -7.86 -16.96
C THR A 349 19.50 -8.15 -18.35
N GLY A 350 18.47 -7.43 -18.80
CA GLY A 350 17.80 -7.67 -20.08
C GLY A 350 17.05 -9.00 -20.14
N GLN A 351 16.91 -9.69 -19.00
CA GLN A 351 16.04 -10.85 -18.90
C GLN A 351 14.60 -10.34 -18.99
N GLY A 352 13.95 -10.58 -20.12
CA GLY A 352 12.59 -10.11 -20.41
C GLY A 352 11.59 -10.59 -19.38
N VAL A 353 11.38 -9.78 -18.34
CA VAL A 353 10.25 -9.87 -17.41
C VAL A 353 9.44 -8.61 -17.66
N GLY A 354 8.69 -8.63 -18.76
CA GLY A 354 7.85 -7.54 -19.21
C GLY A 354 6.86 -8.02 -20.24
#